data_AF-C9Y726-F1
#
_entry.id   AF-C9Y726-F1
#
_cell.length_a   1.000
_cell.length_b   1.000
_cell.length_c   1.000
_cell.angle_alpha   90.00
_cell.angle_beta   90.00
_cell.angle_gamma   90.00
#
_symmetry.space_group_name_H-M   'P 1'
#
loop_
_entity.id
_entity.type
_entity.pdbx_description
1 polymer ?
#
loop_
_entity_poly.entity_id
_entity_poly.type
_entity_poly.pdbx_seq_one_letter_code
_entity_poly.pdbx_strand_id
1 'polypeptide(L)'
;MNSVSTALGMVMALCLAFTAKTIYDYSGWKWKVRPWVPFGLGFLLLCIFVLLSWHLDQSNSVAQRALERSVERNDTNAITTIAAAIQGQQWELKLIELIGIPLAVSLLTTALSNKVDHEYGAKLLEFEKYRDELAALAEEIKGLETELIAALESGLRGKELISRWQHVCFLNRRLILKLDRKKTFEPLINSNLVRDLDDSYPV
;
A
#
# COMPACT_ATOMS: atom_id res chain seq x y z
N MET A 1 11.35 40.86 18.71
CA MET A 1 11.02 39.94 17.59
C MET A 1 10.92 38.47 18.00
N ASN A 2 10.89 38.11 19.30
CA ASN A 2 10.98 36.71 19.75
C ASN A 2 9.64 35.99 19.96
N SER A 3 8.51 36.71 20.10
CA SER A 3 7.21 36.08 20.40
C SER A 3 6.54 35.43 19.18
N VAL A 4 6.72 36.00 17.99
CA VAL A 4 6.10 35.50 16.76
C VAL A 4 6.79 34.24 16.24
N SER A 5 8.12 34.17 16.34
CA SER A 5 8.91 33.00 15.92
C SER A 5 8.65 31.79 16.84
N THR A 6 8.62 32.01 18.16
CA THR A 6 8.31 30.95 19.14
C THR A 6 6.87 30.47 19.04
N ALA A 7 5.91 31.37 18.79
CA ALA A 7 4.52 30.98 18.54
C ALA A 7 4.38 30.15 17.25
N LEU A 8 5.08 30.52 16.18
CA LEU A 8 5.07 29.77 14.92
C LEU A 8 5.65 28.36 15.10
N GLY A 9 6.78 28.24 15.81
CA GLY A 9 7.38 26.94 16.13
C GLY A 9 6.46 26.03 16.96
N MET A 10 5.78 26.58 17.97
CA MET A 10 4.79 25.83 18.76
C MET A 10 3.59 25.37 17.92
N VAL A 11 3.07 26.24 17.05
CA VAL A 11 1.95 25.89 16.16
C VAL A 11 2.35 24.77 15.20
N MET A 12 3.56 24.81 14.63
CA MET A 12 4.03 23.73 13.76
C MET A 12 4.25 22.41 14.51
N ALA A 13 4.77 22.45 15.74
CA ALA A 13 4.93 21.26 16.57
C ALA A 13 3.59 20.61 16.93
N LEU A 14 2.57 21.42 17.26
CA LEU A 14 1.21 20.96 17.51
C LEU A 14 0.56 20.36 16.25
N CYS A 15 0.76 20.99 15.09
CA CYS A 15 0.29 20.45 13.81
C CYS A 15 0.95 19.11 13.49
N LEU A 16 2.26 18.97 13.68
CA LEU A 16 2.98 17.71 13.48
C LEU A 16 2.49 16.60 14.41
N ALA A 17 2.32 16.90 15.70
CA ALA A 17 1.79 15.95 16.67
C ALA A 17 0.35 15.53 16.34
N PHE A 18 -0.49 16.47 15.92
CA PHE A 18 -1.87 16.19 15.49
C PHE A 18 -1.90 15.30 14.24
N THR A 19 -1.08 15.61 13.22
CA THR A 19 -0.97 14.77 12.02
C THR A 19 -0.45 13.37 12.31
N ALA A 20 0.55 13.25 13.18
CA ALA A 20 1.08 11.95 13.58
C ALA A 20 0.03 11.10 14.28
N LYS A 21 -0.73 11.71 15.20
CA LYS A 21 -1.85 11.04 15.89
C LYS A 21 -2.96 10.64 14.93
N THR A 22 -3.37 11.51 14.01
CA THR A 22 -4.41 11.17 13.02
C THR A 22 -3.96 10.09 12.06
N ILE A 23 -2.69 10.08 11.63
CA ILE A 23 -2.13 9.01 10.81
C ILE A 23 -2.16 7.69 11.57
N TYR A 24 -1.77 7.69 12.84
CA TYR A 24 -1.83 6.50 13.69
C TYR A 24 -3.28 5.99 13.86
N ASP A 25 -4.21 6.86 14.26
CA ASP A 25 -5.62 6.53 14.53
C ASP A 25 -6.41 6.10 13.28
N TYR A 26 -5.98 6.56 12.10
CA TYR A 26 -6.60 6.20 10.83
C TYR A 26 -5.88 5.07 10.09
N SER A 27 -4.65 4.72 10.44
CA SER A 27 -3.88 3.68 9.74
C SER A 27 -4.66 2.33 9.67
N GLY A 28 -4.48 1.59 8.57
CA GLY A 28 -5.14 0.30 8.33
C GLY A 28 -6.50 0.38 7.64
N TRP A 29 -7.51 -0.36 8.15
CA TRP A 29 -8.82 -0.58 7.50
C TRP A 29 -9.55 0.72 7.12
N LYS A 30 -9.35 1.80 7.87
CA LYS A 30 -10.02 3.09 7.62
C LYS A 30 -9.45 3.83 6.40
N TRP A 31 -8.20 3.57 5.99
CA TRP A 31 -7.64 4.15 4.75
C TRP A 31 -8.24 3.49 3.50
N LYS A 32 -8.70 2.24 3.59
CA LYS A 32 -9.42 1.58 2.48
C LYS A 32 -10.76 2.26 2.19
N VAL A 33 -11.48 2.68 3.23
CA VAL A 33 -12.80 3.33 3.09
C VAL A 33 -12.66 4.77 2.59
N ARG A 34 -11.57 5.45 2.94
CA ARG A 34 -11.33 6.86 2.55
C ARG A 34 -9.89 7.06 2.07
N PRO A 35 -9.58 6.65 0.83
CA PRO A 35 -8.22 6.71 0.28
C PRO A 35 -7.69 8.14 0.13
N TRP A 36 -8.56 9.15 0.10
CA TRP A 36 -8.18 10.57 0.02
C TRP A 36 -7.55 11.10 1.31
N VAL A 37 -7.84 10.50 2.46
CA VAL A 37 -7.34 10.94 3.77
C VAL A 37 -5.80 10.89 3.85
N PRO A 38 -5.13 9.79 3.46
CA PRO A 38 -3.67 9.77 3.44
C PRO A 38 -3.04 10.70 2.41
N PHE A 39 -3.69 10.93 1.27
CA PHE A 39 -3.24 11.94 0.30
C PHE A 39 -3.32 13.35 0.88
N GLY A 40 -4.43 13.70 1.53
CA GLY A 40 -4.60 14.99 2.20
C GLY A 40 -3.63 15.19 3.35
N LEU A 41 -3.39 14.15 4.16
CA LEU A 41 -2.40 14.16 5.24
C LEU A 41 -0.97 14.30 4.69
N GLY A 42 -0.63 13.58 3.63
CA GLY A 42 0.68 13.70 2.98
C GLY A 42 0.92 15.09 2.39
N PHE A 43 -0.08 15.67 1.73
CA PHE A 43 0.00 17.04 1.21
C PHE A 43 0.16 18.06 2.35
N LEU A 44 -0.64 17.94 3.41
CA LEU A 44 -0.55 18.82 4.58
C LEU A 44 0.82 18.72 5.25
N LEU A 45 1.38 17.50 5.34
CA LEU A 45 2.72 17.30 5.88
C LEU A 45 3.81 17.92 5.01
N LEU A 46 3.67 17.84 3.69
CA LEU A 46 4.58 18.49 2.75
C LEU A 46 4.53 20.01 2.89
N CYS A 47 3.34 20.59 3.06
CA CYS A 47 3.19 22.01 3.38
C CYS A 47 3.89 22.38 4.70
N ILE A 48 3.73 21.56 5.75
CA ILE A 48 4.43 21.77 7.03
C ILE A 48 5.94 21.71 6.82
N PHE A 49 6.45 20.75 6.05
CA PHE A 49 7.88 20.63 5.76
C PHE A 49 8.44 21.82 5.00
N VAL A 50 7.70 22.32 4.00
CA VAL A 50 8.09 23.52 3.24
C VAL A 50 8.10 24.75 4.15
N LEU A 51 7.08 24.91 5.00
CA LEU A 51 7.01 26.01 5.97
C LEU A 51 8.14 25.92 7.01
N LEU A 52 8.45 24.72 7.49
CA LEU A 52 9.57 24.46 8.40
C LEU A 52 10.90 24.80 7.73
N SER A 53 11.13 24.31 6.50
CA SER A 53 12.33 24.62 5.73
C SER A 53 12.50 26.12 5.48
N TRP A 54 11.40 26.81 5.15
CA TRP A 54 11.40 28.25 4.96
C TRP A 54 11.69 29.01 6.26
N HIS A 55 11.10 28.57 7.38
CA HIS A 55 11.34 29.16 8.69
C HIS A 55 12.79 28.94 9.16
N LEU A 56 13.36 27.78 8.88
CA LEU A 56 14.76 27.44 9.14
C LEU A 56 15.71 28.35 8.38
N ASP A 57 15.45 28.54 7.09
CA ASP A 57 16.28 29.39 6.24
C ASP A 57 16.24 30.86 6.71
N GLN A 58 15.05 31.33 7.10
CA GLN A 58 14.89 32.66 7.68
C GLN A 58 15.64 32.79 9.01
N SER A 59 15.51 31.82 9.91
CA SER A 59 16.16 31.83 11.23
C SER A 59 17.69 31.77 11.11
N ASN A 60 18.21 30.98 10.16
CA ASN A 60 19.63 30.92 9.83
C ASN A 60 20.16 32.27 9.33
N SER A 61 19.43 32.92 8.41
CA SER A 61 19.84 34.23 7.89
C SER A 61 19.91 35.29 8.99
N VAL A 62 19.02 35.23 9.98
CA VAL A 62 19.00 36.16 11.13
C VAL A 62 20.13 35.84 12.11
N ALA A 63 20.37 34.57 12.41
CA ALA A 63 21.47 34.13 13.25
C ALA A 63 22.84 34.49 12.65
N GLN A 64 22.99 34.34 11.33
CA GLN A 64 24.23 34.68 10.61
C GLN A 64 24.49 36.20 10.60
N ARG A 65 23.46 37.03 10.39
CA ARG A 65 23.61 38.50 10.51
C ARG A 65 23.88 38.95 11.95
N ALA A 66 23.29 38.29 12.94
CA ALA A 66 23.58 38.59 14.35
C ALA A 66 25.04 38.22 14.69
N LEU A 67 25.52 37.10 14.14
CA LEU A 67 26.89 36.65 14.26
C LEU A 67 27.87 37.65 13.62
N GLU A 68 27.65 38.04 12.36
CA GLU A 68 28.49 39.00 11.65
C GLU A 68 28.64 40.31 12.42
N ARG A 69 27.54 40.85 12.96
CA ARG A 69 27.55 42.08 13.78
C ARG A 69 28.28 41.90 15.11
N SER A 70 28.20 40.72 15.72
CA SER A 70 28.86 40.43 17.00
C SER A 70 30.38 40.26 16.85
N VAL A 71 30.82 39.69 15.72
CA VAL A 71 32.23 39.58 15.33
C VAL A 71 32.79 40.96 14.99
N GLU A 72 32.04 41.78 14.25
CA GLU A 72 32.42 43.17 13.92
C GLU A 72 32.56 44.05 15.17
N ARG A 73 31.76 43.79 16.21
CA ARG A 73 31.79 44.52 17.49
C ARG A 73 32.74 43.95 18.54
N ASN A 74 33.40 42.84 18.27
CA ASN A 74 34.27 42.13 19.21
C ASN A 74 33.58 41.83 20.56
N ASP A 75 32.29 41.49 20.49
CA ASP A 75 31.40 41.37 21.64
C ASP A 75 31.52 39.95 22.24
N THR A 76 31.87 39.83 23.51
CA THR A 76 32.04 38.53 24.21
C THR A 76 30.74 37.72 24.31
N ASN A 77 29.58 38.37 24.09
CA ASN A 77 28.27 37.73 24.00
C ASN A 77 28.01 37.02 22.65
N ALA A 78 28.90 37.16 21.66
CA ALA A 78 28.81 36.45 20.39
C ALA A 78 28.71 34.93 20.58
N ILE A 79 29.50 34.39 21.52
CA ILE A 79 29.61 32.96 21.81
C ILE A 79 28.28 32.40 22.31
N THR A 80 27.56 33.13 23.18
CA THR A 80 26.28 32.67 23.72
C THR A 80 25.17 32.72 22.67
N THR A 81 25.18 33.71 21.77
CA THR A 81 24.25 33.75 20.63
C THR A 81 24.50 32.63 19.61
N ILE A 82 25.75 32.28 19.34
CA ILE A 82 26.11 31.17 18.44
C ILE A 82 25.68 29.83 19.07
N ALA A 83 25.97 29.64 20.36
CA ALA A 83 25.59 28.41 21.06
C ALA A 83 24.07 28.21 21.07
N ALA A 84 23.29 29.28 21.30
CA ALA A 84 21.83 29.21 21.24
C ALA A 84 21.30 28.87 19.84
N ALA A 85 21.90 29.42 18.77
CA ALA A 85 21.53 29.12 17.39
C ALA A 85 21.84 27.66 17.01
N ILE A 86 23.00 27.15 17.39
CA ILE A 86 23.38 25.74 17.17
C ILE A 86 22.45 24.79 17.93
N GLN A 87 22.09 25.13 19.16
CA GLN A 87 21.21 24.31 19.98
C GLN A 87 19.78 24.26 19.41
N GLY A 88 19.28 25.38 18.87
CA GLY A 88 18.00 25.44 18.14
C GLY A 88 17.99 24.52 16.90
N GLN A 89 19.03 24.63 16.06
CA GLN A 89 19.17 23.77 14.87
C GLN A 89 19.24 22.28 15.22
N GLN A 90 19.93 21.90 16.31
CA GLN A 90 19.99 20.50 16.75
C GLN A 90 18.64 19.96 17.21
N TRP A 91 17.83 20.77 17.88
CA TRP A 91 16.47 20.39 18.29
C TRP A 91 15.55 20.18 17.09
N GLU A 92 15.66 21.03 16.07
CA GLU A 92 14.84 20.95 14.86
C GLU A 92 15.23 19.76 13.97
N LEU A 93 16.53 19.46 13.83
CA LEU A 93 17.02 18.25 13.15
C LEU A 93 16.51 16.97 13.83
N LYS A 94 16.55 16.94 15.17
CA LYS A 94 15.97 15.83 15.95
C LYS A 94 14.47 15.70 15.72
N LEU A 95 13.75 16.81 15.55
CA LEU A 95 12.30 16.79 15.33
C LEU A 95 11.93 16.23 13.95
N ILE A 96 12.72 16.57 12.92
CA ILE A 96 12.63 15.97 11.58
C ILE A 96 12.92 14.47 11.62
N GLU A 97 13.98 14.07 12.34
CA GLU A 97 14.40 12.67 12.43
C GLU A 97 13.38 11.82 13.21
N LEU A 98 12.81 12.36 14.30
CA LEU A 98 11.90 11.64 15.18
C LEU A 98 10.47 11.54 14.62
N ILE A 99 10.02 12.53 13.83
CA ILE A 99 8.62 12.61 13.35
C ILE A 99 8.53 12.44 11.83
N GLY A 100 9.42 13.09 11.07
CA GLY A 100 9.36 13.10 9.62
C GLY A 100 9.66 11.74 8.99
N ILE A 101 10.71 11.06 9.45
CA ILE A 101 11.14 9.77 8.89
C ILE A 101 10.09 8.65 9.14
N PRO A 102 9.63 8.40 10.38
CA PRO A 102 8.65 7.33 10.63
C PRO A 102 7.33 7.54 9.88
N LEU A 103 6.96 8.80 9.67
CA LEU A 103 5.71 9.17 9.04
C LEU A 103 5.78 9.06 7.51
N ALA A 104 6.91 9.42 6.89
CA ALA A 104 7.17 9.16 5.48
C ALA A 104 7.18 7.64 5.19
N VAL A 105 7.80 6.85 6.06
CA VAL A 105 7.79 5.38 5.97
C VAL A 105 6.36 4.84 6.08
N SER A 106 5.55 5.36 7.00
CA SER A 106 4.14 4.95 7.19
C SER A 106 3.25 5.26 5.97
N LEU A 107 3.48 6.40 5.31
CA LEU A 107 2.77 6.75 4.07
C LEU A 107 3.18 5.83 2.91
N LEU A 108 4.49 5.57 2.77
CA LEU A 108 5.03 4.65 1.76
C LEU A 108 4.51 3.22 1.94
N THR A 109 4.54 2.69 3.18
CA THR A 109 4.04 1.34 3.47
C THR A 109 2.56 1.22 3.17
N THR A 110 1.75 2.25 3.46
CA THR A 110 0.33 2.17 3.15
C THR A 110 0.03 2.31 1.66
N ALA A 111 0.79 3.13 0.93
CA ALA A 111 0.67 3.20 -0.53
C ALA A 111 1.04 1.86 -1.19
N LEU A 112 2.12 1.22 -0.72
CA LEU A 112 2.52 -0.12 -1.15
C LEU A 112 1.46 -1.16 -0.79
N SER A 113 0.92 -1.13 0.44
CA SER A 113 -0.15 -2.03 0.88
C SER A 113 -1.39 -1.91 0.01
N ASN A 114 -1.82 -0.68 -0.33
CA ASN A 114 -2.98 -0.47 -1.19
C ASN A 114 -2.74 -0.98 -2.62
N LYS A 115 -1.52 -0.80 -3.15
CA LYS A 115 -1.16 -1.32 -4.48
C LYS A 115 -1.19 -2.86 -4.48
N VAL A 116 -0.59 -3.48 -3.46
CA VAL A 116 -0.60 -4.92 -3.26
C VAL A 116 -2.04 -5.42 -3.16
N ASP A 117 -2.86 -4.83 -2.29
CA ASP A 117 -4.27 -5.23 -2.13
C ASP A 117 -5.07 -5.13 -3.44
N HIS A 118 -4.85 -4.10 -4.24
CA HIS A 118 -5.53 -3.95 -5.53
C HIS A 118 -5.04 -5.00 -6.55
N GLU A 119 -3.74 -5.24 -6.66
CA GLU A 119 -3.19 -6.23 -7.59
C GLU A 119 -3.58 -7.66 -7.20
N TYR A 120 -3.55 -7.98 -5.90
CA TYR A 120 -3.99 -9.27 -5.38
C TYR A 120 -5.50 -9.44 -5.53
N GLY A 121 -6.30 -8.42 -5.21
CA GLY A 121 -7.77 -8.47 -5.39
C GLY A 121 -8.16 -8.70 -6.85
N ALA A 122 -7.51 -8.00 -7.79
CA ALA A 122 -7.74 -8.21 -9.22
C ALA A 122 -7.37 -9.63 -9.68
N LYS A 123 -6.22 -10.15 -9.22
CA LYS A 123 -5.80 -11.53 -9.51
C LYS A 123 -6.72 -12.57 -8.89
N LEU A 124 -7.28 -12.31 -7.71
CA LEU A 124 -8.18 -13.20 -7.01
C LEU A 124 -9.53 -13.30 -7.75
N LEU A 125 -10.07 -12.18 -8.23
CA LEU A 125 -11.24 -12.16 -9.12
C LEU A 125 -10.99 -12.90 -10.43
N GLU A 126 -9.81 -12.73 -11.03
CA GLU A 126 -9.43 -13.47 -12.24
C GLU A 126 -9.36 -14.98 -11.97
N PHE A 127 -8.82 -15.37 -10.81
CA PHE A 127 -8.76 -16.76 -10.37
C PHE A 127 -10.15 -17.36 -10.11
N GLU A 128 -11.05 -16.63 -9.45
CA GLU A 128 -12.44 -17.06 -9.22
C GLU A 128 -13.16 -17.30 -10.53
N LYS A 129 -13.08 -16.33 -11.46
CA LYS A 129 -13.65 -16.49 -12.80
C LYS A 129 -13.09 -17.71 -13.52
N TYR A 130 -11.77 -17.91 -13.43
CA TYR A 130 -11.09 -19.04 -14.04
C TYR A 130 -11.53 -20.38 -13.42
N ARG A 131 -11.74 -20.43 -12.11
CA ARG A 131 -12.27 -21.61 -11.40
C ARG A 131 -13.70 -21.91 -11.86
N ASP A 132 -14.56 -20.91 -11.97
CA ASP A 132 -15.95 -21.09 -12.37
C ASP A 132 -16.04 -21.55 -13.84
N GLU A 133 -15.18 -21.05 -14.72
CA GLU A 133 -15.06 -21.53 -16.10
C GLU A 133 -14.60 -23.01 -16.18
N LEU A 134 -13.70 -23.44 -15.29
CA LEU A 134 -13.27 -24.83 -15.20
C LEU A 134 -14.37 -25.74 -14.66
N ALA A 135 -15.12 -25.27 -13.65
CA ALA A 135 -16.26 -25.99 -13.10
C ALA A 135 -17.35 -26.22 -14.16
N ALA A 136 -17.69 -25.17 -14.92
CA ALA A 136 -18.65 -25.27 -16.02
C ALA A 136 -18.21 -26.25 -17.12
N LEU A 137 -16.93 -26.23 -17.50
CA LEU A 137 -16.38 -27.20 -18.46
C LEU A 137 -16.41 -28.64 -17.94
N ALA A 138 -16.15 -28.84 -16.64
CA ALA A 138 -16.21 -30.17 -16.03
C ALA A 138 -17.66 -30.70 -15.98
N GLU A 139 -18.65 -29.84 -15.70
CA GLU A 139 -20.06 -30.22 -15.77
C GLU A 139 -20.49 -30.56 -17.20
N GLU A 140 -20.05 -29.80 -18.20
CA GLU A 140 -20.33 -30.06 -19.63
C GLU A 140 -19.76 -31.41 -20.08
N ILE A 141 -18.50 -31.71 -19.72
CA ILE A 141 -17.86 -33.00 -20.01
C ILE A 141 -18.64 -34.13 -19.35
N LYS A 142 -19.01 -33.99 -18.06
CA LYS A 142 -19.75 -35.00 -17.33
C LYS A 142 -21.14 -35.25 -17.95
N GLY A 143 -21.82 -34.20 -18.37
CA GLY A 143 -23.09 -34.30 -19.12
C GLY A 143 -22.93 -35.12 -20.39
N LEU A 144 -21.95 -34.78 -21.22
CA LEU A 144 -21.70 -35.48 -22.48
C LEU A 144 -21.21 -36.92 -22.29
N GLU A 145 -20.44 -37.20 -21.23
CA GLU A 145 -20.06 -38.56 -20.86
C GLU A 145 -21.27 -39.40 -20.47
N THR A 146 -22.20 -38.84 -19.67
CA THR A 146 -23.46 -39.53 -19.33
C THR A 146 -24.34 -39.78 -20.55
N GLU A 147 -24.43 -38.82 -21.48
CA GLU A 147 -25.14 -39.00 -22.76
C GLU A 147 -24.48 -40.05 -23.66
N LEU A 148 -23.15 -40.12 -23.65
CA LEU A 148 -22.40 -41.13 -24.40
C LEU A 148 -22.63 -42.53 -23.84
N ILE A 149 -22.63 -42.67 -22.51
CA ILE A 149 -22.94 -43.93 -21.83
C ILE A 149 -24.38 -44.37 -22.15
N ALA A 150 -25.36 -43.47 -22.04
CA ALA A 150 -26.75 -43.77 -22.39
C ALA A 150 -26.91 -44.16 -23.88
N ALA A 151 -26.17 -43.51 -24.78
CA ALA A 151 -26.14 -43.88 -26.20
C ALA A 151 -25.55 -45.28 -26.42
N LEU A 152 -24.48 -45.64 -25.71
CA LEU A 152 -23.90 -46.98 -25.75
C LEU A 152 -24.87 -48.04 -25.23
N GLU A 153 -25.55 -47.77 -24.11
CA GLU A 153 -26.54 -48.67 -23.50
C GLU A 153 -27.77 -48.87 -24.40
N SER A 154 -28.21 -47.82 -25.12
CA SER A 154 -29.31 -47.90 -26.08
C SER A 154 -28.96 -48.60 -27.40
N GLY A 155 -27.69 -49.00 -27.60
CA GLY A 155 -27.23 -49.67 -28.81
C GLY A 155 -27.05 -48.75 -30.03
N LEU A 156 -27.01 -47.44 -29.82
CA LEU A 156 -26.72 -46.44 -30.85
C LEU A 156 -25.31 -46.67 -31.41
N ARG A 157 -25.20 -46.85 -32.73
CA ARG A 157 -23.92 -47.11 -33.43
C ARG A 157 -23.73 -46.16 -34.60
N GLY A 158 -22.49 -46.01 -35.04
CA GLY A 158 -22.13 -45.28 -36.25
C GLY A 158 -21.78 -43.82 -36.01
N LYS A 159 -22.07 -42.96 -36.99
CA LYS A 159 -21.56 -41.59 -37.09
C LYS A 159 -21.89 -40.72 -35.88
N GLU A 160 -23.06 -40.93 -35.27
CA GLU A 160 -23.53 -40.10 -34.16
C GLU A 160 -22.81 -40.42 -32.84
N LEU A 161 -22.51 -41.70 -32.58
CA LEU A 161 -21.71 -42.12 -31.43
C LEU A 161 -20.26 -41.61 -31.55
N ILE A 162 -19.68 -41.71 -32.76
CA ILE A 162 -18.33 -41.20 -33.04
C ILE A 162 -18.29 -39.68 -32.84
N SER A 163 -19.33 -38.96 -33.28
CA SER A 163 -19.43 -37.50 -33.11
C SER A 163 -19.47 -37.11 -31.62
N ARG A 164 -20.25 -37.82 -30.79
CA ARG A 164 -20.32 -37.56 -29.34
C ARG A 164 -18.99 -37.88 -28.65
N TRP A 165 -18.35 -38.99 -29.01
CA TRP A 165 -17.03 -39.36 -28.48
C TRP A 165 -15.95 -38.33 -28.84
N GLN A 166 -15.93 -37.87 -30.10
CA GLN A 166 -15.01 -36.81 -30.54
C GLN A 166 -15.24 -35.50 -29.79
N HIS A 167 -16.50 -35.18 -29.48
CA HIS A 167 -16.86 -34.00 -28.71
C HIS A 167 -16.32 -34.07 -27.27
N VAL A 168 -16.47 -35.22 -26.60
CA VAL A 168 -15.88 -35.47 -25.27
C VAL A 168 -14.36 -35.37 -25.32
N CYS A 169 -13.70 -36.00 -26.30
CA CYS A 169 -12.23 -35.91 -26.45
C CYS A 169 -11.75 -34.47 -26.69
N PHE A 170 -12.49 -33.68 -27.47
CA PHE A 170 -12.18 -32.27 -27.72
C PHE A 170 -12.27 -31.44 -26.44
N LEU A 171 -13.35 -31.59 -25.67
CA LEU A 171 -13.54 -30.85 -24.42
C LEU A 171 -12.52 -31.28 -23.36
N ASN A 172 -12.20 -32.57 -23.25
CA ASN A 172 -11.14 -33.06 -22.35
C ASN A 172 -9.77 -32.45 -22.71
N ARG A 173 -9.45 -32.36 -24.02
CA ARG A 173 -8.21 -31.71 -24.45
C ARG A 173 -8.19 -30.21 -24.12
N ARG A 174 -9.34 -29.53 -24.25
CA ARG A 174 -9.51 -28.13 -23.87
C ARG A 174 -9.36 -27.92 -22.35
N LEU A 175 -9.89 -28.84 -21.54
CA LEU A 175 -9.74 -28.84 -20.09
C LEU A 175 -8.27 -28.97 -19.68
N ILE A 176 -7.53 -29.92 -20.28
CA ILE A 176 -6.09 -30.11 -20.01
C ILE A 176 -5.28 -28.86 -20.37
N LEU A 177 -5.56 -28.25 -21.53
CA LEU A 177 -4.89 -27.02 -21.95
C LEU A 177 -5.19 -25.84 -21.01
N LYS A 178 -6.43 -25.72 -20.53
CA LYS A 178 -6.74 -24.73 -19.49
C LYS A 178 -5.99 -25.07 -18.21
N LEU A 179 -6.06 -26.30 -17.71
CA LEU A 179 -5.34 -26.75 -16.51
C LEU A 179 -3.83 -26.50 -16.55
N ASP A 180 -3.17 -26.58 -17.70
CA ASP A 180 -1.74 -26.24 -17.80
C ASP A 180 -1.48 -24.73 -17.57
N ARG A 181 -2.46 -23.88 -17.91
CA ARG A 181 -2.49 -22.45 -17.57
C ARG A 181 -2.68 -22.18 -16.07
N LYS A 182 -3.03 -23.20 -15.27
CA LYS A 182 -3.08 -23.11 -13.79
C LYS A 182 -1.69 -22.87 -13.18
N LYS A 183 -0.61 -23.28 -13.84
CA LYS A 183 0.78 -22.99 -13.41
C LYS A 183 1.04 -21.50 -13.26
N THR A 184 0.33 -20.66 -14.02
CA THR A 184 0.44 -19.20 -13.91
C THR A 184 -0.13 -18.67 -12.59
N PHE A 185 -1.01 -19.42 -11.92
CA PHE A 185 -1.64 -19.09 -10.63
C PHE A 185 -1.06 -19.85 -9.43
N GLU A 186 -0.14 -20.80 -9.65
CA GLU A 186 0.59 -21.49 -8.57
C GLU A 186 1.22 -20.56 -7.52
N PRO A 187 1.84 -19.40 -7.87
CA PRO A 187 2.39 -18.52 -6.85
C PRO A 187 1.33 -17.84 -5.97
N LEU A 188 0.08 -17.70 -6.44
CA LEU A 188 -1.02 -17.19 -5.60
C LEU A 188 -1.51 -18.26 -4.62
N ILE A 189 -1.62 -19.50 -5.08
CA ILE A 189 -2.06 -20.66 -4.28
C ILE A 189 -0.99 -21.04 -3.24
N ASN A 190 0.29 -20.96 -3.60
CA ASN A 190 1.42 -21.30 -2.73
C ASN A 190 1.90 -20.12 -1.86
N SER A 191 1.37 -18.91 -2.06
CA SER A 191 1.59 -17.83 -1.10
C SER A 191 0.84 -18.20 0.18
N ASN A 192 1.58 -18.40 1.28
CA ASN A 192 1.10 -18.87 2.58
C ASN A 192 -0.06 -18.06 3.21
N LEU A 193 -0.62 -17.05 2.52
CA LEU A 193 -1.75 -16.23 2.99
C LEU A 193 -3.07 -16.99 3.15
N VAL A 194 -3.29 -18.09 2.41
CA VAL A 194 -4.56 -18.84 2.52
C VAL A 194 -4.58 -19.78 3.74
N ARG A 195 -3.41 -20.14 4.29
CA ARG A 195 -3.34 -21.09 5.42
C ARG A 195 -3.58 -20.43 6.78
N ASP A 196 -3.29 -19.13 6.92
CA ASP A 196 -3.44 -18.41 8.20
C ASP A 196 -4.85 -17.81 8.41
N LEU A 197 -5.71 -17.82 7.37
CA LEU A 197 -7.11 -17.36 7.46
C LEU A 197 -8.07 -18.41 8.05
N ASP A 198 -7.72 -19.70 7.99
CA ASP A 198 -8.52 -20.77 8.59
C ASP A 198 -8.31 -20.88 10.12
N ASP A 199 -7.14 -20.51 10.63
CA ASP A 199 -6.82 -20.59 12.07
C ASP A 199 -7.32 -19.38 12.89
N SER A 200 -7.87 -18.35 12.23
CA SER A 200 -8.27 -17.08 12.88
C SER A 200 -9.78 -16.89 13.06
N TYR A 201 -10.62 -17.85 12.64
CA TYR A 201 -12.06 -17.88 12.95
C TYR A 201 -12.42 -19.12 13.77
N PRO A 202 -12.53 -19.03 15.11
CA PRO A 202 -13.20 -20.07 15.87
C PRO A 202 -14.69 -20.09 15.52
N VAL A 203 -15.18 -21.29 15.21
CA VAL A 203 -16.60 -21.65 15.05
C VAL A 203 -17.39 -21.31 16.31
#